data_AF-A0A4U0VSW5-F1
#
_entry.id   AF-A0A4U0VSW5-F1
#
_cell.length_a   1.000
_cell.length_b   1.000
_cell.length_c   1.000
_cell.angle_alpha   90.00
_cell.angle_beta   90.00
_cell.angle_gamma   90.00
#
_symmetry.space_group_name_H-M   'P 1'
#
loop_
_entity.id
_entity.type
_entity.pdbx_description
1 polymer ?
#
loop_
_entity_poly.entity_id
_entity_poly.type
_entity_poly.pdbx_seq_one_letter_code
_entity_poly.pdbx_strand_id
1 'polypeptide(L)'
;MQQTLVAVQTVLPTEDIPIGTAIVMFSQTLGGALFISVAQNVFTNTLLQNLKKVVPDLDPAVVLATGATSLRTVIPSKYYAGVQVAYNSSLMNTFYVAVAMAALSIAGSALMEWKSVKGKKIEMAAA
;
A
#
# COMPACT_ATOMS: atom_id res chain seq x y z
N MET A 1 10.97 2.21 8.97
CA MET A 1 11.17 2.01 10.42
C MET A 1 12.28 2.90 10.95
N GLN A 2 13.53 2.72 10.55
CA GLN A 2 14.66 3.41 11.22
C GLN A 2 14.62 4.95 11.11
N GLN A 3 14.31 5.51 9.93
CA GLN A 3 14.32 6.97 9.72
C GLN A 3 13.26 7.72 10.55
N THR A 4 12.04 7.18 10.65
CA THR A 4 10.95 7.79 11.43
C THR A 4 11.23 7.75 12.92
N LEU A 5 11.86 6.69 13.43
CA LEU A 5 12.23 6.58 14.84
C LEU A 5 13.32 7.60 15.23
N VAL A 6 14.32 7.79 14.36
CA VAL A 6 15.35 8.82 14.58
C VAL A 6 14.72 10.23 14.59
N ALA A 7 13.72 10.49 13.75
CA ALA A 7 13.00 11.77 13.74
C ALA A 7 12.21 12.01 15.05
N VAL A 8 11.50 10.98 15.54
CA VAL A 8 10.79 11.05 16.85
C VAL A 8 11.78 11.36 17.98
N GLN A 9 12.89 10.62 18.05
CA GLN A 9 13.90 10.79 19.09
C GLN A 9 14.60 12.15 19.06
N THR A 10 14.64 12.82 17.90
CA THR A 10 15.32 14.11 17.76
C THR A 10 14.41 15.31 18.05
N VAL A 11 13.11 15.18 17.78
CA VAL A 11 12.12 16.25 17.96
C VAL A 11 11.54 16.27 19.38
N LEU A 12 11.23 15.11 19.96
CA LEU A 12 10.55 15.00 21.26
C LEU A 12 11.50 15.10 22.47
N PRO A 13 10.99 15.52 23.65
CA PRO A 13 11.66 15.34 24.94
C PRO A 13 11.82 13.86 25.30
N THR A 14 12.84 13.50 26.07
CA THR A 14 13.19 12.11 26.42
C THR A 14 12.03 11.32 27.05
N GLU A 15 11.21 11.99 27.86
CA GLU A 15 10.04 11.40 28.54
C GLU A 15 8.94 10.98 27.56
N ASP A 16 8.80 11.67 26.42
CA ASP A 16 7.75 11.44 25.43
C ASP A 16 8.20 10.54 24.26
N ILE A 17 9.49 10.21 24.17
CA ILE A 17 10.02 9.33 23.11
C ILE A 17 9.28 7.99 23.02
N PRO A 18 8.99 7.28 24.14
CA PRO A 18 8.25 6.02 24.07
C PRO A 18 6.84 6.19 23.50
N ILE A 19 6.15 7.27 23.90
CA ILE A 19 4.79 7.58 23.44
C ILE A 19 4.82 7.91 21.93
N GLY A 20 5.72 8.79 21.49
CA GLY A 20 5.88 9.15 20.08
C GLY A 20 6.25 7.95 19.22
N THR A 21 7.09 7.05 19.72
CA THR A 21 7.47 5.80 19.04
C THR A 21 6.25 4.87 18.88
N ALA A 22 5.46 4.70 19.94
CA ALA A 22 4.25 3.89 19.91
C ALA A 22 3.24 4.41 18.89
N ILE A 23 3.04 5.74 18.85
CA ILE A 23 2.14 6.38 17.86
C ILE A 23 2.62 6.11 16.43
N VAL A 24 3.92 6.26 16.15
CA VAL A 24 4.46 5.99 14.79
C VAL A 24 4.28 4.53 14.40
N MET A 25 4.57 3.59 15.30
CA MET A 25 4.37 2.16 15.04
C MET A 25 2.90 1.81 14.81
N PHE A 26 2.00 2.39 15.60
CA PHE A 26 0.57 2.23 15.44
C PHE A 26 0.09 2.78 14.09
N SER A 27 0.44 4.02 13.75
CA SER A 27 0.08 4.64 12.48
C SER A 27 0.60 3.86 11.27
N GLN A 28 1.81 3.31 11.35
CA GLN A 28 2.35 2.48 10.28
C GLN A 28 1.58 1.17 10.10
N THR A 29 1.29 0.48 11.19
CA THR A 29 0.56 -0.79 11.16
C THR A 29 -0.88 -0.59 10.69
N LEU A 30 -1.57 0.42 11.25
CA LEU A 30 -2.92 0.79 10.87
C LEU A 30 -2.99 1.24 9.41
N GLY A 31 -2.07 2.12 8.99
CA GLY A 31 -1.98 2.58 7.61
C GLY A 31 -1.78 1.41 6.64
N GLY A 32 -0.84 0.51 6.93
CA GLY A 32 -0.62 -0.68 6.12
C GLY A 32 -1.88 -1.55 5.97
N ALA A 33 -2.56 -1.86 7.09
CA ALA A 33 -3.78 -2.67 7.08
C ALA A 33 -4.94 -2.02 6.31
N LEU A 34 -5.17 -0.72 6.50
CA LEU A 34 -6.21 0.03 5.81
C LEU A 34 -5.94 0.06 4.29
N PHE A 35 -4.72 0.35 3.88
CA PHE A 35 -4.39 0.47 2.46
C PHE A 35 -4.37 -0.88 1.74
N ILE A 36 -4.09 -2.00 2.42
CA ILE A 36 -4.30 -3.34 1.84
C ILE A 36 -5.77 -3.55 1.47
N SER A 37 -6.68 -3.15 2.37
CA SER A 37 -8.13 -3.27 2.13
C SER A 37 -8.58 -2.39 0.96
N VAL A 38 -8.06 -1.16 0.88
CA VAL A 38 -8.32 -0.25 -0.24
C VAL A 38 -7.77 -0.83 -1.56
N ALA A 39 -6.53 -1.31 -1.56
CA ALA A 39 -5.89 -1.89 -2.75
C ALA A 39 -6.69 -3.10 -3.27
N GLN A 40 -7.12 -3.98 -2.38
CA GLN A 40 -7.95 -5.14 -2.73
C GLN A 40 -9.31 -4.72 -3.31
N ASN A 41 -9.95 -3.70 -2.72
CA ASN A 41 -11.23 -3.19 -3.20
C ASN A 41 -11.10 -2.54 -4.58
N VAL A 42 -10.10 -1.68 -4.78
CA VAL A 42 -9.81 -1.04 -6.08
C VAL A 42 -9.48 -2.09 -7.13
N PHE A 43 -8.64 -3.07 -6.79
CA PHE A 43 -8.28 -4.16 -7.70
C PHE A 43 -9.51 -4.96 -8.12
N THR A 44 -10.34 -5.38 -7.16
CA THR A 44 -11.55 -6.18 -7.41
C THR A 44 -12.55 -5.44 -8.29
N ASN A 45 -12.83 -4.17 -7.97
CA ASN A 45 -13.76 -3.36 -8.76
C ASN A 45 -13.25 -3.12 -10.18
N THR A 46 -11.96 -2.81 -10.33
CA THR A 46 -11.36 -2.57 -11.63
C THR A 46 -11.31 -3.84 -12.48
N LEU A 47 -11.01 -4.99 -11.85
CA LEU A 47 -11.00 -6.28 -12.52
C LEU A 47 -12.38 -6.65 -13.05
N LEU A 48 -13.44 -6.47 -12.25
CA LEU A 48 -14.81 -6.67 -12.69
C LEU A 48 -15.18 -5.80 -13.89
N GLN A 49 -14.80 -4.51 -13.85
CA GLN A 49 -15.07 -3.58 -14.95
C GLN A 49 -14.30 -3.95 -16.23
N ASN A 50 -13.03 -4.31 -16.10
CA ASN A 50 -12.19 -4.67 -17.24
C ASN A 50 -12.60 -6.00 -17.86
N LEU A 51 -12.95 -7.00 -17.05
CA LEU A 51 -13.46 -8.29 -17.54
C LEU A 51 -14.76 -8.12 -18.33
N LYS A 52 -15.72 -7.32 -17.81
CA LYS A 52 -16.97 -7.03 -18.53
C LYS A 52 -16.74 -6.34 -19.87
N LYS A 53 -15.67 -5.55 -20.02
CA LYS A 53 -15.33 -4.85 -21.27
C LYS A 53 -14.63 -5.74 -22.28
N VAL A 54 -13.66 -6.54 -21.83
CA VAL A 54 -12.78 -7.31 -22.72
C VAL A 54 -13.36 -8.69 -23.04
N VAL A 55 -14.11 -9.27 -22.11
CA VAL A 55 -14.66 -10.63 -22.20
C VAL A 55 -16.09 -10.67 -21.61
N PRO A 56 -17.07 -10.07 -22.31
CA PRO A 56 -18.45 -9.96 -21.80
C PRO A 56 -19.16 -11.31 -21.63
N ASP A 57 -18.75 -12.33 -22.39
CA ASP A 57 -19.33 -13.68 -22.35
C ASP A 57 -18.81 -14.55 -21.19
N LEU A 58 -17.83 -14.07 -20.42
CA LEU A 58 -17.24 -14.81 -19.31
C LEU A 58 -17.78 -14.26 -17.99
N ASP A 59 -18.25 -15.14 -17.11
CA ASP A 59 -18.63 -14.75 -15.75
C ASP A 59 -17.39 -14.25 -14.97
N PRO A 60 -17.34 -12.96 -14.58
CA PRO A 60 -16.22 -12.40 -13.84
C PRO A 60 -16.03 -13.04 -12.46
N ALA A 61 -17.09 -13.63 -11.88
CA ALA A 61 -17.02 -14.27 -10.57
C ALA A 61 -16.08 -15.48 -10.57
N VAL A 62 -16.03 -16.23 -11.67
CA VAL A 62 -15.11 -17.37 -11.84
C VAL A 62 -13.66 -16.90 -11.80
N VAL A 63 -13.35 -15.77 -12.44
CA VAL A 63 -11.99 -15.19 -12.46
C VAL A 63 -11.56 -14.75 -11.06
N LEU A 64 -12.47 -14.14 -10.30
CA LEU A 64 -12.22 -13.69 -8.93
C LEU A 64 -12.03 -14.85 -7.94
N ALA A 65 -12.87 -15.89 -8.04
CA ALA A 65 -12.82 -17.03 -7.13
C ALA A 65 -11.62 -17.95 -7.39
N THR A 66 -11.23 -18.10 -8.66
CA THR A 66 -10.13 -18.99 -9.06
C THR A 66 -8.76 -18.40 -8.77
N GLY A 67 -8.64 -17.06 -8.84
CA GLY A 67 -7.38 -16.34 -8.67
C GLY A 67 -6.39 -16.56 -9.83
N ALA A 68 -5.37 -15.71 -9.91
CA ALA A 68 -4.48 -15.59 -11.07
C ALA A 68 -3.73 -16.88 -11.45
N THR A 69 -3.39 -17.72 -10.47
CA THR A 69 -2.56 -18.91 -10.64
C THR A 69 -3.27 -20.06 -11.35
N SER A 70 -4.59 -20.17 -11.19
CA SER A 70 -5.40 -21.27 -11.74
C SER A 70 -6.23 -20.84 -12.97
N LEU A 71 -6.07 -19.61 -13.46
CA LEU A 71 -6.82 -19.13 -14.64
C LEU A 71 -6.53 -19.96 -15.89
N ARG A 72 -5.31 -20.49 -16.04
CA ARG A 72 -4.90 -21.23 -17.24
C ARG A 72 -5.58 -22.60 -17.35
N THR A 73 -5.98 -23.20 -16.22
CA THR A 73 -6.64 -24.52 -16.19
C THR A 73 -8.16 -24.40 -16.22
N VAL A 74 -8.71 -23.31 -15.70
CA VAL A 74 -10.17 -23.12 -15.57
C VAL A 74 -10.78 -22.36 -16.74
N ILE A 75 -10.03 -21.46 -17.38
CA ILE A 75 -10.57 -20.58 -18.43
C ILE A 75 -10.27 -21.15 -19.82
N PRO A 76 -11.28 -21.24 -20.71
CA PRO A 76 -11.06 -21.61 -22.10
C PRO A 76 -10.02 -20.70 -22.77
N SER A 77 -9.15 -21.30 -23.60
CA SER A 77 -8.02 -20.60 -24.24
C SER A 77 -8.42 -19.35 -25.02
N LYS A 78 -9.64 -19.33 -25.57
CA LYS A 78 -10.23 -18.17 -26.28
C LYS A 78 -10.34 -16.89 -25.44
N TYR A 79 -10.51 -17.02 -24.12
CA TYR A 79 -10.73 -15.90 -23.22
C TYR A 79 -9.47 -15.52 -22.42
N TYR A 80 -8.47 -16.41 -22.41
CA TYR A 80 -7.27 -16.27 -21.60
C TYR A 80 -6.49 -14.97 -21.87
N ALA A 81 -6.28 -14.63 -23.15
CA ALA A 81 -5.58 -13.39 -23.53
C ALA A 81 -6.33 -12.14 -23.03
N GLY A 82 -7.65 -12.10 -23.16
CA GLY A 82 -8.49 -10.99 -22.70
C GLY A 82 -8.47 -10.86 -21.18
N VAL A 83 -8.57 -11.98 -20.46
CA VAL A 83 -8.47 -12.00 -18.99
C VAL A 83 -7.10 -11.51 -18.52
N GLN A 84 -6.01 -11.90 -19.19
CA GLN A 84 -4.67 -11.45 -18.84
C GLN A 84 -4.50 -9.93 -18.99
N VAL A 85 -5.03 -9.35 -20.08
CA VAL A 85 -5.04 -7.89 -20.30
C VAL A 85 -5.87 -7.19 -19.23
N ALA A 86 -7.07 -7.71 -18.93
CA ALA A 86 -7.93 -7.16 -17.88
C ALA A 86 -7.26 -7.21 -16.50
N TYR A 87 -6.57 -8.30 -16.17
CA TYR A 87 -5.81 -8.46 -14.92
C TYR A 87 -4.68 -7.44 -14.80
N ASN A 88 -3.87 -7.33 -15.86
CA ASN A 88 -2.73 -6.42 -15.88
C ASN A 88 -3.18 -4.95 -15.78
N SER A 89 -4.21 -4.55 -16.52
CA SER A 89 -4.79 -3.20 -16.42
C SER A 89 -5.33 -2.91 -15.01
N SER A 90 -5.94 -3.90 -14.37
CA SER A 90 -6.45 -3.74 -13.01
C SER A 90 -5.34 -3.60 -11.97
N LEU A 91 -4.25 -4.35 -12.12
CA LEU A 91 -3.05 -4.20 -11.30
C LEU A 91 -2.41 -2.81 -11.48
N MET A 92 -2.29 -2.34 -12.73
CA MET A 92 -1.77 -1.00 -13.00
C MET A 92 -2.59 0.09 -12.30
N ASN A 93 -3.93 -0.01 -12.34
CA ASN A 93 -4.81 0.93 -11.63
C ASN A 93 -4.60 0.89 -10.11
N THR A 94 -4.42 -0.29 -9.52
CA THR A 94 -4.09 -0.40 -8.11
C THR A 94 -2.71 0.22 -7.78
N PHE A 95 -1.72 0.08 -8.66
CA PHE A 95 -0.41 0.71 -8.47
C PHE A 95 -0.48 2.24 -8.55
N TYR A 96 -1.36 2.82 -9.37
CA TYR A 96 -1.56 4.28 -9.38
C TYR A 96 -2.02 4.81 -8.02
N VAL A 97 -2.83 4.06 -7.27
CA VAL A 97 -3.22 4.43 -5.90
C VAL A 97 -1.99 4.47 -4.99
N ALA A 98 -1.09 3.47 -5.09
CA ALA A 98 0.14 3.45 -4.31
C ALA A 98 1.08 4.62 -4.67
N VAL A 99 1.18 4.97 -5.96
CA VAL A 99 1.95 6.13 -6.43
C VAL A 99 1.37 7.43 -5.90
N ALA A 100 0.04 7.60 -5.92
CA ALA A 100 -0.61 8.77 -5.36
C ALA A 100 -0.32 8.91 -3.86
N MET A 101 -0.34 7.81 -3.10
CA MET A 101 0.01 7.82 -1.68
C MET A 101 1.48 8.15 -1.44
N ALA A 102 2.38 7.62 -2.28
CA ALA A 102 3.79 7.99 -2.22
C ALA A 102 3.99 9.49 -2.46
N ALA A 103 3.29 10.08 -3.44
CA ALA A 103 3.36 11.52 -3.68
C ALA A 103 2.83 12.34 -2.49
N LEU A 104 1.71 11.93 -1.87
CA LEU A 104 1.19 12.60 -0.67
C LEU A 104 2.13 12.48 0.53
N SER A 105 2.89 11.39 0.64
CA SER A 105 3.88 11.22 1.72
C SER A 105 4.98 12.28 1.68
N ILE A 106 5.32 12.81 0.49
CA ILE A 106 6.30 13.90 0.32
C ILE A 106 5.77 15.19 0.93
N ALA A 107 4.47 15.49 0.74
CA ALA A 107 3.85 16.64 1.38
C ALA A 107 3.86 16.47 2.92
N GLY A 108 3.55 15.26 3.40
CA GLY A 108 3.62 14.94 4.83
C GLY A 108 5.03 15.10 5.42
N SER A 109 6.08 14.69 4.71
CA SER A 109 7.45 14.86 5.18
C SER A 109 7.91 16.32 5.15
N ALA A 110 7.46 17.12 4.18
CA ALA A 110 7.77 18.54 4.11
C ALA A 110 7.20 19.33 5.30
N LEU A 111 6.04 18.92 5.84
CA LEU A 111 5.39 19.54 7.00
C LEU A 111 6.04 19.16 8.34
N MET A 112 6.90 18.14 8.38
CA MET A 112 7.55 17.70 9.61
C MET A 112 8.58 18.73 10.10
N GLU A 113 8.77 18.87 11.41
CA GLU A 113 9.80 19.78 11.94
C GLU A 113 11.21 19.34 11.52
N TRP A 114 11.91 20.23 10.81
CA TRP A 114 13.28 20.00 10.37
C TRP A 114 14.26 20.31 11.51
N LYS A 115 14.43 19.36 12.44
CA LYS A 115 15.45 19.48 13.51
C LYS A 115 16.75 18.75 13.14
N SER A 116 17.87 19.41 13.42
CA SER A 116 19.20 18.84 13.20
C SER A 116 19.49 17.73 14.21
N VAL A 117 20.00 16.61 13.69
CA VAL A 117 20.54 15.50 14.50
C VAL A 117 21.90 15.86 15.11
N LYS A 118 22.64 16.82 14.50
CA LYS A 118 23.92 17.32 15.05
C LYS A 118 23.65 18.34 16.15
N GLY A 119 24.07 18.03 17.38
CA GLY A 119 24.13 18.98 18.51
C GLY A 119 23.31 18.61 19.75
N LYS A 120 22.36 17.67 19.67
CA LYS A 120 21.74 17.07 20.86
C LYS A 120 22.55 15.84 21.28
N LYS A 121 22.92 15.74 22.56
CA LYS A 121 23.39 14.47 23.14
C LYS A 121 22.23 13.48 23.03
N ILE A 122 22.20 12.69 21.97
CA ILE A 122 21.34 11.53 21.86
C ILE A 122 21.96 10.50 22.82
N GLU A 123 21.64 10.59 24.11
CA GLU A 123 21.82 9.45 25.00
C GLU A 123 20.90 8.37 24.44
N MET A 124 21.51 7.43 23.70
CA MET A 124 20.86 6.18 23.39
C MET A 124 20.44 5.59 24.74
N ALA A 125 19.13 5.55 25.00
CA ALA A 125 18.58 4.77 26.09
C ALA A 125 19.04 3.33 25.85
N ALA A 126 20.01 2.90 26.65
CA ALA A 126 20.56 1.56 26.63
C ALA A 126 19.44 0.57 26.97
N ALA A 127 19.42 -0.54 26.23
CA ALA A 127 18.54 -1.68 26.42
C ALA A 127 18.73 -2.34 27.80
#